data_AF-A0AAX1N2X9-F1
#
_entry.id   AF-A0AAX1N2X9-F1
#
_cell.length_a   1.000
_cell.length_b   1.000
_cell.length_c   1.000
_cell.angle_alpha   90.00
_cell.angle_beta   90.00
_cell.angle_gamma   90.00
#
_symmetry.space_group_name_H-M   'P 1'
#
loop_
_entity.id
_entity.type
_entity.pdbx_description
1 polymer ?
#
loop_
_entity_poly.entity_id
_entity_poly.type
_entity_poly.pdbx_seq_one_letter_code
_entity_poly.pdbx_strand_id
1 'polypeptide(L)'
;MKLHTSILTLVMSFFLSINVFGNEPYYKNVQSKYLKEEMHIGIGGDFNKDLPTVSNTFLLEKELTVAGIKVLVYKNEDTQNLLVFTEGFQQKYGWVVLHHTESDKLGVVIQELILNIYNA
;
A
#
# COMPACT_ATOMS: atom_id res chain seq x y z
N MET A 1 49.82 36.97 -18.17
CA MET A 1 48.88 36.36 -19.14
C MET A 1 48.18 35.20 -18.42
N LYS A 2 46.89 35.05 -18.70
CA LYS A 2 45.87 34.36 -17.88
C LYS A 2 46.03 32.83 -17.81
N LEU A 3 45.53 32.29 -16.70
CA LEU A 3 44.78 31.03 -16.51
C LEU A 3 45.44 29.71 -16.92
N HIS A 4 45.65 28.81 -15.95
CA HIS A 4 45.08 27.46 -16.03
C HIS A 4 44.84 26.91 -14.62
N THR A 5 43.56 26.94 -14.27
CA THR A 5 42.87 26.21 -13.22
C THR A 5 43.12 24.71 -13.31
N SER A 6 43.25 24.05 -12.17
CA SER A 6 42.65 22.73 -11.90
C SER A 6 42.67 22.46 -10.39
N ILE A 7 41.61 22.90 -9.71
CA ILE A 7 41.27 22.42 -8.37
C ILE A 7 40.61 21.06 -8.58
N LEU A 8 41.34 19.99 -8.26
CA LEU A 8 40.81 18.63 -8.27
C LEU A 8 39.96 18.46 -7.00
N THR A 9 38.67 18.78 -7.09
CA THR A 9 37.72 18.56 -6.00
C THR A 9 37.40 17.06 -5.93
N LEU A 10 37.98 16.37 -4.95
CA LEU A 10 37.66 15.00 -4.58
C LEU A 10 36.27 14.99 -3.92
N VAL A 11 35.21 14.70 -4.69
CA VAL A 11 33.87 14.49 -4.13
C VAL A 11 33.82 13.08 -3.56
N MET A 12 34.17 12.94 -2.29
CA MET A 12 33.99 11.69 -1.55
C MET A 12 32.51 11.58 -1.17
N SER A 13 31.76 10.80 -1.95
CA SER A 13 30.35 10.52 -1.66
C SER A 13 30.26 9.47 -0.56
N PHE A 14 30.04 9.91 0.68
CA PHE A 14 29.60 9.06 1.77
C PHE A 14 28.16 8.60 1.47
N PHE A 15 28.00 7.37 0.98
CA PHE A 15 26.72 6.68 1.09
C PHE A 15 26.56 6.30 2.57
N LEU A 16 25.85 7.16 3.33
CA LEU A 16 25.25 6.75 4.58
C LEU A 16 24.17 5.72 4.24
N SER A 17 24.51 4.44 4.41
CA SER A 17 23.52 3.37 4.50
C SER A 17 22.62 3.69 5.68
N ILE A 18 21.46 4.28 5.40
CA ILE A 18 20.41 4.44 6.40
C ILE A 18 19.94 3.03 6.71
N ASN A 19 20.44 2.45 7.80
CA ASN A 19 19.81 1.30 8.44
C ASN A 19 18.47 1.81 8.97
N VAL A 20 17.44 1.79 8.13
CA VAL A 20 16.07 1.83 8.61
C VAL A 20 15.87 0.50 9.33
N PHE A 21 16.06 0.53 10.65
CA PHE A 21 15.60 -0.54 11.53
C PHE A 21 14.14 -0.83 11.15
N GLY A 22 13.92 -1.98 10.53
CA GLY A 22 12.60 -2.43 10.15
C GLY A 22 11.78 -2.65 11.40
N ASN A 23 10.98 -1.67 11.79
CA ASN A 23 9.71 -1.98 12.41
C ASN A 23 8.96 -2.78 11.35
N GLU A 24 8.94 -4.10 11.49
CA GLU A 24 8.05 -4.94 10.71
C GLU A 24 6.66 -4.31 10.82
N PRO A 25 6.00 -4.01 9.69
CA PRO A 25 4.67 -3.44 9.75
C PRO A 25 3.79 -4.42 10.53
N TYR A 26 3.11 -3.92 11.57
CA TYR A 26 2.21 -4.69 12.42
C TYR A 26 0.96 -5.06 11.60
N TYR A 27 1.12 -6.01 10.70
CA TYR A 27 0.05 -6.55 9.87
C TYR A 27 -0.53 -7.79 10.53
N LYS A 28 -1.85 -7.79 10.68
CA LYS A 28 -2.63 -8.99 10.93
C LYS A 28 -3.14 -9.50 9.59
N ASN A 29 -2.70 -10.68 9.18
CA ASN A 29 -3.25 -11.34 8.00
C ASN A 29 -4.53 -12.07 8.38
N VAL A 30 -5.56 -11.92 7.56
CA VAL A 30 -6.87 -12.54 7.76
C VAL A 30 -7.29 -13.22 6.47
N GLN A 31 -7.57 -14.53 6.54
CA GLN A 31 -8.08 -15.27 5.38
C GLN A 31 -9.44 -14.71 4.95
N SER A 32 -9.57 -14.35 3.67
CA SER A 32 -10.86 -14.01 3.09
C SER A 32 -11.73 -15.25 2.92
N LYS A 33 -13.04 -15.10 3.14
CA LYS A 33 -14.03 -16.13 2.82
C LYS A 33 -14.33 -16.22 1.33
N TYR A 34 -14.04 -15.16 0.57
CA TYR A 34 -14.43 -15.02 -0.83
C TYR A 34 -13.24 -15.14 -1.79
N LEU A 35 -12.02 -14.99 -1.29
CA LEU A 35 -10.78 -14.97 -2.07
C LEU A 35 -9.82 -16.06 -1.59
N LYS A 36 -8.90 -16.43 -2.48
CA LYS A 36 -7.75 -17.26 -2.11
C LYS A 36 -6.69 -16.46 -1.34
N GLU A 37 -6.56 -15.18 -1.66
CA GLU A 37 -5.59 -14.28 -1.05
C GLU A 37 -5.96 -13.89 0.38
N GLU A 38 -4.93 -13.62 1.19
CA GLU A 38 -5.08 -13.06 2.52
C GLU A 38 -5.39 -11.56 2.45
N MET A 39 -6.21 -11.07 3.38
CA MET A 39 -6.36 -9.65 3.65
C MET A 39 -5.32 -9.20 4.65
N HIS A 40 -4.69 -8.06 4.39
CA HIS A 40 -3.69 -7.49 5.29
C HIS A 40 -4.31 -6.35 6.07
N ILE A 41 -4.31 -6.41 7.40
CA ILE A 41 -4.84 -5.37 8.28
C ILE A 41 -3.68 -4.73 9.05
N GLY A 42 -3.36 -3.48 8.74
CA GLY A 42 -2.38 -2.68 9.47
C GLY A 42 -2.97 -2.18 10.79
N ILE A 43 -2.30 -2.46 11.91
CA ILE A 43 -2.69 -2.02 13.25
C ILE A 43 -1.56 -1.16 13.82
N GLY A 44 -1.72 0.17 13.83
CA GLY A 44 -0.63 1.08 14.22
C GLY A 44 0.51 1.16 13.20
N GLY A 45 0.29 0.70 11.96
CA GLY A 45 1.18 0.90 10.84
C GLY A 45 1.05 2.30 10.22
N ASP A 46 1.90 2.61 9.24
CA ASP A 46 1.91 3.92 8.56
C ASP A 46 1.29 3.80 7.17
N PHE A 47 0.00 4.13 7.09
CA PHE A 47 -0.77 4.18 5.85
C PHE A 47 -0.04 4.94 4.72
N ASN A 48 0.60 6.07 5.03
CA ASN A 48 1.24 6.91 4.02
C ASN A 48 2.53 6.29 3.48
N LYS A 49 3.15 5.40 4.25
CA LYS A 49 4.31 4.61 3.82
C LYS A 49 3.89 3.36 3.03
N ASP A 50 2.83 2.71 3.47
CA ASP A 50 2.43 1.42 2.93
C ASP A 50 1.65 1.54 1.63
N LEU A 51 0.78 2.55 1.50
CA LEU A 51 0.02 2.80 0.29
C LEU A 51 0.90 2.85 -0.98
N PRO A 52 1.93 3.73 -1.08
CA PRO A 52 2.77 3.80 -2.29
C PRO A 52 3.61 2.54 -2.50
N THR A 53 3.88 1.77 -1.45
CA THR A 53 4.62 0.51 -1.55
C THR A 53 3.76 -0.59 -2.17
N VAL A 54 2.52 -0.74 -1.69
CA VAL A 54 1.58 -1.77 -2.15
C VAL A 54 0.97 -1.41 -3.51
N SER A 55 0.72 -0.12 -3.77
CA SER A 55 0.11 0.34 -5.02
C SER A 55 1.11 0.63 -6.14
N ASN A 56 2.40 0.28 -5.98
CA ASN A 56 3.47 0.72 -6.88
C ASN A 56 3.29 0.32 -8.37
N THR A 57 2.49 -0.71 -8.64
CA THR A 57 2.17 -1.24 -9.97
C THR A 57 0.69 -1.06 -10.32
N PHE A 58 -0.07 -0.31 -9.51
CA PHE A 58 -1.50 -0.09 -9.71
C PHE A 58 -1.78 1.41 -9.85
N LEU A 59 -2.76 1.76 -10.67
CA LEU A 59 -3.24 3.13 -10.86
C LEU A 59 -4.57 3.31 -10.15
N LEU A 60 -4.78 4.46 -9.51
CA LEU A 60 -6.03 4.75 -8.82
C LEU A 60 -7.17 4.84 -9.85
N GLU A 61 -8.13 3.92 -9.74
CA GLU A 61 -9.29 3.84 -10.61
C GLU A 61 -10.48 4.59 -9.99
N LYS A 62 -10.68 4.42 -8.68
CA LYS A 62 -11.86 4.94 -7.99
C LYS A 62 -11.61 5.20 -6.51
N GLU A 63 -12.21 6.25 -6.00
CA GLU A 63 -12.39 6.49 -4.57
C GLU A 63 -13.88 6.40 -4.21
N LEU A 64 -14.18 5.77 -3.08
CA LEU A 64 -15.55 5.64 -2.58
C LEU A 64 -15.59 5.62 -1.06
N THR A 65 -16.74 5.93 -0.47
CA THR A 65 -16.94 5.88 0.98
C THR A 65 -18.00 4.84 1.32
N VAL A 66 -17.67 3.86 2.15
CA VAL A 66 -18.56 2.78 2.58
C VAL A 66 -18.53 2.71 4.10
N ALA A 67 -19.71 2.78 4.73
CA ALA A 67 -19.84 2.80 6.20
C ALA A 67 -18.96 3.87 6.90
N GLY A 68 -18.73 5.01 6.25
CA GLY A 68 -17.88 6.08 6.78
C GLY A 68 -16.37 5.84 6.63
N ILE A 69 -15.95 4.75 6.00
CA ILE A 69 -14.55 4.47 5.68
C ILE A 69 -14.30 4.79 4.21
N LYS A 70 -13.22 5.52 3.94
CA LYS A 70 -12.79 5.79 2.57
C LYS A 70 -12.06 4.56 2.03
N VAL A 71 -12.41 4.17 0.81
CA VAL A 71 -11.88 3.01 0.11
C VAL A 71 -11.31 3.50 -1.22
N LEU A 72 -10.05 3.15 -1.46
CA LEU A 72 -9.31 3.40 -2.67
C LEU A 72 -9.26 2.10 -3.45
N VAL A 73 -9.73 2.14 -4.69
CA VAL A 73 -9.67 1.02 -5.62
C VAL A 73 -8.67 1.39 -6.70
N TYR A 74 -7.59 0.65 -6.75
CA TYR A 74 -6.59 0.77 -7.80
C TYR A 74 -6.72 -0.41 -8.77
N LYS A 75 -6.25 -0.20 -9.99
CA LYS A 75 -6.27 -1.18 -11.07
C LYS A 75 -4.88 -1.31 -11.68
N ASN A 76 -4.41 -2.54 -11.85
CA ASN A 76 -3.21 -2.82 -12.60
C ASN A 76 -3.62 -2.99 -14.09
N GLU A 77 -3.05 -2.18 -14.98
CA GLU A 77 -3.45 -2.16 -16.39
C GLU A 77 -3.06 -3.44 -17.15
N ASP A 78 -1.97 -4.10 -16.75
CA ASP A 78 -1.48 -5.30 -17.43
C ASP A 78 -2.31 -6.55 -17.08
N THR A 79 -2.61 -6.72 -15.80
CA THR A 79 -3.29 -7.91 -15.25
C THR A 79 -4.79 -7.71 -15.09
N GLN A 80 -5.27 -6.47 -15.13
CA GLN A 80 -6.63 -6.08 -14.78
C GLN A 80 -7.03 -6.44 -13.33
N ASN A 81 -6.05 -6.77 -12.48
CA ASN A 81 -6.26 -6.99 -11.05
C ASN A 81 -6.61 -5.68 -10.35
N LEU A 82 -7.38 -5.78 -9.28
CA LEU A 82 -7.74 -4.65 -8.44
C LEU A 82 -6.96 -4.72 -7.13
N LEU A 83 -6.48 -3.58 -6.65
CA LEU A 83 -6.03 -3.42 -5.28
C LEU A 83 -7.11 -2.63 -4.54
N VAL A 84 -7.68 -3.21 -3.50
CA VAL A 84 -8.63 -2.54 -2.62
C VAL A 84 -7.87 -2.15 -1.36
N PHE A 85 -7.86 -0.85 -1.04
CA PHE A 85 -7.14 -0.31 0.10
C PHE A 85 -8.04 0.65 0.86
N THR A 86 -8.22 0.46 2.17
CA THR A 86 -9.02 1.39 2.98
C THR A 86 -8.15 2.47 3.62
N GLU A 87 -8.58 3.71 3.61
CA GLU A 87 -7.97 4.78 4.41
C GLU A 87 -8.63 4.82 5.79
N GLY A 88 -7.90 4.32 6.79
CA GLY A 88 -7.95 4.73 8.20
C GLY A 88 -9.29 4.73 8.95
N PHE A 89 -9.52 3.73 9.82
CA PHE A 89 -10.40 3.85 11.00
C PHE A 89 -9.58 3.62 12.27
N GLN A 90 -9.49 4.61 13.17
CA GLN A 90 -8.76 4.49 14.44
C GLN A 90 -7.31 3.96 14.29
N GLN A 91 -6.52 4.52 13.37
CA GLN A 91 -5.14 4.09 13.05
C GLN A 91 -5.02 2.66 12.47
N LYS A 92 -6.14 2.10 11.98
CA LYS A 92 -6.15 0.83 11.26
C LYS A 92 -6.52 1.06 9.80
N TYR A 93 -5.95 0.24 8.94
CA TYR A 93 -6.29 0.17 7.52
C TYR A 93 -6.16 -1.28 7.07
N GLY A 94 -6.73 -1.61 5.92
CA GLY A 94 -6.52 -2.90 5.31
C GLY A 94 -6.42 -2.81 3.81
N TRP A 95 -5.82 -3.83 3.23
CA TRP A 95 -5.73 -3.98 1.79
C TRP A 95 -5.75 -5.43 1.35
N VAL A 96 -6.16 -5.64 0.09
CA VAL A 96 -6.19 -6.95 -0.56
C VAL A 96 -6.10 -6.77 -2.07
N VAL A 97 -5.44 -7.70 -2.75
CA VAL A 97 -5.43 -7.78 -4.21
C VAL A 97 -6.52 -8.74 -4.67
N LEU A 98 -7.39 -8.25 -5.55
CA LEU A 98 -8.40 -9.00 -6.28
C LEU A 98 -7.87 -9.37 -7.65
N HIS A 99 -7.84 -10.66 -7.97
CA HIS A 99 -7.58 -11.08 -9.33
C HIS A 99 -8.72 -10.67 -10.25
N HIS A 100 -8.40 -10.35 -11.51
CA HIS A 100 -9.39 -9.93 -12.51
C HIS A 100 -10.61 -10.87 -12.59
N THR A 101 -10.36 -12.18 -12.47
CA THR A 101 -11.38 -13.25 -12.46
C THR A 101 -12.33 -13.21 -11.26
N GLU A 102 -12.05 -12.38 -10.26
CA GLU A 102 -12.81 -12.23 -9.02
C GLU A 102 -13.36 -10.81 -8.84
N SER A 103 -13.29 -9.99 -9.89
CA SER A 103 -13.74 -8.60 -9.87
C SER A 103 -15.24 -8.43 -9.57
N ASP A 104 -16.06 -9.44 -9.85
CA ASP A 104 -17.47 -9.53 -9.48
C ASP A 104 -17.68 -9.58 -7.96
N LYS A 105 -16.67 -10.01 -7.20
CA LYS A 105 -16.70 -10.07 -5.73
C LYS A 105 -16.31 -8.76 -5.04
N LEU A 106 -16.02 -7.69 -5.80
CA LEU A 106 -15.52 -6.42 -5.25
C LEU A 106 -16.36 -5.90 -4.08
N GLY A 107 -17.69 -5.89 -4.23
CA GLY A 107 -18.59 -5.39 -3.19
C GLY A 107 -18.50 -6.16 -1.87
N VAL A 108 -18.51 -7.51 -1.94
CA VAL A 108 -18.43 -8.36 -0.73
C VAL A 108 -17.04 -8.32 -0.09
N VAL A 109 -16.01 -8.12 -0.90
CA VAL A 109 -14.62 -8.01 -0.42
C VAL A 109 -14.39 -6.69 0.31
N ILE A 110 -14.91 -5.57 -0.22
CA ILE A 110 -14.88 -4.27 0.49
C ILE A 110 -15.58 -4.40 1.85
N GLN A 111 -16.74 -5.06 1.89
CA GLN A 111 -17.47 -5.28 3.13
C GLN A 111 -16.66 -6.12 4.13
N GLU A 112 -16.08 -7.24 3.69
CA GLU A 112 -15.28 -8.12 4.54
C GLU A 112 -14.03 -7.41 5.07
N LEU A 113 -13.33 -6.65 4.21
CA LEU A 113 -12.14 -5.88 4.60
C LEU A 113 -12.49 -4.85 5.69
N ILE A 114 -13.58 -4.11 5.50
CA ILE A 114 -14.08 -3.14 6.50
C ILE A 114 -14.43 -3.83 7.82
N LEU A 115 -15.13 -4.96 7.79
CA LEU A 115 -15.46 -5.72 9.00
C LEU A 115 -14.20 -6.20 9.72
N ASN A 116 -13.19 -6.64 8.99
CA ASN A 116 -11.92 -7.06 9.58
C ASN A 116 -11.19 -5.91 10.26
N ILE A 117 -11.23 -4.69 9.70
CA ILE A 117 -10.66 -3.49 10.34
C ILE A 117 -11.37 -3.17 11.67
N TYR A 118 -12.71 -3.24 11.70
CA TYR A 118 -13.46 -3.01 12.94
C TYR A 118 -13.17 -4.04 14.02
N ASN A 119 -12.95 -5.30 13.65
CA ASN A 119 -12.73 -6.42 14.58
C ASN A 119 -11.25 -6.70 14.92
N ALA A 120 -10.31 -5.97 14.30
CA ALA A 120 -8.88 -6.20 14.45
C ALA A 120 -8.33 -5.78 15.81
#